data_AF-A0A1L3GGI4-F1
#
_entry.id   AF-A0A1L3GGI4-F1
#
_cell.length_a   1.000
_cell.length_b   1.000
_cell.length_c   1.000
_cell.angle_alpha   90.00
_cell.angle_beta   90.00
_cell.angle_gamma   90.00
#
_symmetry.space_group_name_H-M   'P 1'
#
loop_
_entity.id
_entity.type
_entity.pdbx_description
1 polymer ?
#
loop_
_entity_poly.entity_id
_entity_poly.type
_entity_poly.pdbx_seq_one_letter_code
_entity_poly.pdbx_strand_id
1 'polypeptide(L)'
;MNDKNITVSDKDQKDVRSREETRAPERYAVPVVDILEGVDGLAMYIDMPGVAKEDMTIHLEQGILTIEGRVKAKAPAEDIYREFTLANFYRQFRIPEGIDQEKVSACYAHGVLNLLLPRAEMAKPRRIEIAPGE
;
A
#
# COMPACT_ATOMS: atom_id res chain seq x y z
N MET A 1 -62.05 -31.59 22.50
CA MET A 1 -60.59 -31.36 22.49
C MET A 1 -60.38 -30.15 21.59
N ASN A 2 -59.95 -29.02 22.16
CA ASN A 2 -59.86 -27.73 21.46
C ASN A 2 -58.61 -27.69 20.57
N ASP A 3 -58.83 -27.61 19.27
CA ASP A 3 -57.81 -27.16 18.32
C ASP A 3 -57.60 -25.66 18.51
N LYS A 4 -56.42 -25.29 19.02
CA LYS A 4 -55.99 -23.91 19.11
C LYS A 4 -55.53 -23.45 17.73
N ASN A 5 -56.38 -22.71 17.03
CA ASN A 5 -55.93 -21.81 15.96
C ASN A 5 -54.98 -20.78 16.56
N ILE A 6 -53.69 -20.88 16.21
CA ILE A 6 -52.70 -19.85 16.48
C ILE A 6 -52.75 -18.88 15.31
N THR A 7 -53.42 -17.75 15.52
CA THR A 7 -53.33 -16.57 14.66
C THR A 7 -51.91 -16.03 14.75
N VAL A 8 -51.08 -16.31 13.74
CA VAL A 8 -49.78 -15.67 13.59
C VAL A 8 -50.02 -14.22 13.23
N SER A 9 -49.55 -13.34 14.11
CA SER A 9 -49.66 -11.89 13.97
C SER A 9 -48.73 -11.40 12.87
N ASP A 10 -49.26 -10.54 12.01
CA ASP A 10 -48.62 -9.92 10.86
C ASP A 10 -47.54 -8.89 11.29
N LYS A 11 -46.41 -9.39 11.83
CA LYS A 11 -45.24 -8.58 12.20
C LYS A 11 -43.92 -9.03 11.57
N ASP A 12 -43.95 -9.99 10.65
CA ASP A 12 -42.78 -10.44 9.88
C ASP A 12 -42.62 -9.69 8.55
N GLN A 13 -42.73 -8.36 8.59
CA GLN A 13 -42.31 -7.48 7.49
C GLN A 13 -41.66 -6.21 8.04
N LYS A 14 -40.51 -6.34 8.71
CA LYS A 14 -39.57 -5.22 8.79
C LYS A 14 -38.13 -5.69 8.58
N ASP A 15 -37.60 -5.21 7.45
CA ASP A 15 -36.19 -5.06 7.08
C ASP A 15 -35.36 -6.30 6.69
N VAL A 16 -35.75 -6.92 5.57
CA VAL A 16 -34.83 -7.64 4.67
C VAL A 16 -34.10 -6.64 3.73
N ARG A 17 -33.79 -5.44 4.22
CA ARG A 17 -33.01 -4.43 3.48
C ARG A 17 -31.97 -3.79 4.38
N SER A 18 -31.15 -4.61 5.04
CA SER A 18 -29.81 -4.16 5.35
C SER A 18 -29.12 -3.89 4.01
N ARG A 19 -29.13 -2.64 3.55
CA ARG A 19 -28.15 -2.18 2.58
C ARG A 19 -26.80 -2.68 3.09
N GLU A 20 -26.06 -3.42 2.27
CA GLU A 20 -24.65 -3.68 2.55
C GLU A 20 -24.04 -2.32 2.91
N GLU A 21 -23.63 -2.14 4.17
CA GLU A 21 -22.85 -0.98 4.56
C GLU A 21 -21.54 -1.11 3.79
N THR A 22 -21.49 -0.52 2.60
CA THR A 22 -20.26 -0.35 1.85
C THR A 22 -19.40 0.49 2.77
N ARG A 23 -18.40 -0.14 3.40
CA ARG A 23 -17.41 0.47 4.29
C ARG A 23 -17.14 1.88 3.79
N ALA A 24 -17.34 2.89 4.65
CA ALA A 24 -17.12 4.29 4.28
C ALA A 24 -15.80 4.37 3.50
N PRO A 25 -15.77 4.96 2.29
CA PRO A 25 -14.62 4.85 1.42
C PRO A 25 -13.40 5.43 2.14
N GLU A 26 -12.49 4.55 2.55
CA GLU A 26 -11.20 4.95 3.07
C GLU A 26 -10.53 5.78 1.96
N ARG A 27 -10.15 7.01 2.28
CA ARG A 27 -9.50 7.89 1.31
C ARG A 27 -8.04 7.49 1.22
N TYR A 28 -7.62 7.10 0.02
CA TYR A 28 -6.23 6.84 -0.32
C TYR A 28 -5.67 7.99 -1.17
N ALA A 29 -4.52 8.51 -0.78
CA ALA A 29 -3.68 9.37 -1.58
C ALA A 29 -2.58 8.53 -2.26
N VAL A 30 -2.19 8.95 -3.46
CA VAL A 30 -1.00 8.41 -4.12
C VAL A 30 0.20 9.20 -3.56
N PRO A 31 1.11 8.56 -2.80
CA PRO A 31 2.27 9.25 -2.25
C PRO A 31 3.19 9.74 -3.38
N VAL A 32 3.86 10.87 -3.18
CA VAL A 32 4.94 11.33 -4.07
C VAL A 32 6.13 10.39 -3.88
N VAL A 33 6.80 10.05 -4.99
CA VAL A 33 7.92 9.10 -4.97
C VAL A 33 9.00 9.53 -5.94
N ASP A 34 10.23 9.55 -5.42
CA ASP A 34 11.45 9.62 -6.22
C ASP A 34 12.06 8.22 -6.35
N ILE A 35 12.50 7.86 -7.55
CA ILE A 35 13.17 6.60 -7.85
C ILE A 35 14.50 6.91 -8.51
N LEU A 36 15.59 6.47 -7.90
CA LEU A 36 16.95 6.66 -8.40
C LEU A 36 17.55 5.30 -8.73
N GLU A 37 18.26 5.23 -9.86
CA GLU A 37 19.01 4.05 -10.27
C GLU A 37 20.51 4.30 -10.09
N GLY A 38 21.17 3.40 -9.36
CA GLY A 38 22.62 3.40 -9.16
C GLY A 38 23.26 2.14 -9.73
N VAL A 39 24.57 2.00 -9.50
CA VAL A 39 25.34 0.81 -9.88
C VAL A 39 24.81 -0.43 -9.15
N ASP A 40 24.51 -0.28 -7.86
CA ASP A 40 24.18 -1.40 -6.98
C ASP A 40 22.69 -1.75 -6.94
N GLY A 41 21.80 -0.93 -7.51
CA GLY A 41 20.35 -1.13 -7.39
C GLY A 41 19.51 0.11 -7.61
N LEU A 42 18.27 0.05 -7.13
CA LEU A 42 17.33 1.16 -7.07
C LEU A 42 17.22 1.67 -5.62
N ALA A 43 17.11 2.98 -5.47
CA ALA A 43 16.71 3.65 -4.24
C ALA A 43 15.37 4.36 -4.47
N MET A 44 14.41 4.17 -3.58
CA MET A 44 13.10 4.82 -3.65
C MET A 44 12.86 5.64 -2.38
N TYR A 45 12.39 6.87 -2.54
CA TYR A 45 12.00 7.76 -1.45
C TYR A 45 10.52 8.07 -1.59
N ILE A 46 9.72 7.74 -0.57
CA ILE A 46 8.25 7.82 -0.61
C ILE A 46 7.75 8.68 0.55
N ASP A 47 7.07 9.77 0.21
CA ASP A 47 6.46 10.67 1.20
C ASP A 47 5.17 10.05 1.78
N MET A 48 5.17 9.79 3.09
CA MET A 48 4.02 9.29 3.85
C MET A 48 3.85 10.02 5.18
N PRO A 49 3.72 11.36 5.18
CA PRO A 49 3.59 12.13 6.41
C PRO A 49 2.37 11.70 7.23
N GLY A 50 2.58 11.52 8.54
CA GLY A 50 1.51 11.16 9.48
C GLY A 50 1.18 9.67 9.56
N VAL A 51 1.82 8.82 8.74
CA VAL A 51 1.78 7.37 8.91
C VAL A 51 2.77 6.99 10.00
N ALA A 52 2.31 6.21 10.98
CA ALA A 52 3.20 5.65 11.98
C ALA A 52 3.75 4.29 11.49
N LYS A 53 4.90 3.85 12.04
CA LYS A 53 5.67 2.73 11.45
C LYS A 53 4.92 1.39 11.53
N GLU A 54 4.21 1.17 12.63
CA GLU A 54 3.35 0.02 12.92
C GLU A 54 2.09 -0.06 12.04
N ASP A 55 1.69 1.06 11.44
CA ASP A 55 0.54 1.22 10.55
C ASP A 55 0.94 1.20 9.07
N MET A 56 2.17 0.77 8.79
CA MET A 56 2.73 0.63 7.46
C MET A 56 2.94 -0.83 7.09
N THR A 57 2.56 -1.15 5.85
CA THR A 57 2.68 -2.48 5.27
C THR A 57 3.41 -2.37 3.94
N ILE A 58 4.46 -3.19 3.77
CA ILE A 58 5.25 -3.25 2.54
C ILE A 58 5.38 -4.71 2.14
N HIS A 59 4.92 -5.06 0.94
CA HIS A 59 4.98 -6.41 0.39
C HIS A 59 5.61 -6.39 -0.99
N LEU A 60 6.47 -7.36 -1.27
CA LEU A 60 7.00 -7.60 -2.61
C LEU A 60 6.69 -9.04 -2.99
N GLU A 61 5.71 -9.21 -3.88
CA GLU A 61 5.25 -10.52 -4.32
C GLU A 61 5.05 -10.50 -5.83
N GLN A 62 5.51 -11.55 -6.51
CA GLN A 62 5.34 -11.70 -7.97
C GLN A 62 5.84 -10.49 -8.77
N GLY A 63 6.93 -9.84 -8.29
CA GLY A 63 7.49 -8.64 -8.91
C GLY A 63 6.65 -7.37 -8.71
N ILE A 64 5.66 -7.38 -7.83
CA ILE A 64 4.85 -6.22 -7.46
C ILE A 64 5.20 -5.78 -6.05
N LEU A 65 5.79 -4.59 -5.92
CA LEU A 65 5.99 -3.91 -4.66
C LEU A 65 4.73 -3.12 -4.31
N THR A 66 4.08 -3.50 -3.22
CA THR A 66 2.90 -2.83 -2.65
C THR A 66 3.29 -2.10 -1.38
N ILE A 67 2.96 -0.81 -1.30
CA ILE A 67 3.19 0.05 -0.15
C ILE A 67 1.83 0.56 0.31
N GLU A 68 1.44 0.26 1.54
CA GLU A 68 0.25 0.77 2.20
C GLU A 68 0.63 1.44 3.53
N GLY A 69 0.07 2.61 3.80
CA GLY A 69 0.25 3.31 5.07
C GLY A 69 -1.09 3.86 5.55
N ARG A 70 -1.50 3.54 6.78
CA ARG A 70 -2.75 4.06 7.34
C ARG A 70 -2.51 5.21 8.29
N VAL A 71 -3.29 6.26 8.13
CA VAL A 71 -3.24 7.42 9.02
C VAL A 71 -4.40 7.32 10.00
N LYS A 72 -4.09 7.10 11.28
CA LYS A 72 -5.11 7.00 12.36
C LYS A 72 -5.51 8.34 12.96
N ALA A 73 -4.74 9.39 12.70
CA ALA A 73 -5.01 10.72 13.26
C ALA A 73 -6.33 11.27 12.69
N LYS A 74 -7.23 11.69 13.59
CA LYS A 74 -8.46 12.41 13.23
C LYS A 74 -8.26 13.88 13.51
N ALA A 75 -8.81 14.74 12.65
CA ALA A 75 -8.87 16.16 12.93
C ALA A 75 -9.68 16.38 14.23
N PRO A 76 -9.17 17.15 15.20
CA PRO A 76 -9.85 17.37 16.47
C PRO A 76 -11.07 18.31 16.36
N ALA A 77 -11.24 18.97 15.22
CA ALA A 77 -12.32 19.93 14.94
C ALA A 77 -12.66 19.95 13.44
N GLU A 78 -13.71 20.69 13.09
CA GLU A 78 -14.08 20.97 11.70
C GLU A 78 -13.08 21.91 11.03
N ASP A 79 -12.90 21.76 9.72
CA ASP A 79 -11.96 22.60 8.97
C ASP A 79 -12.57 23.98 8.71
N ILE A 80 -11.80 25.03 9.02
CA ILE A 80 -12.05 26.38 8.50
C ILE A 80 -11.39 26.55 7.13
N TYR A 81 -10.24 25.89 6.93
CA TYR A 81 -9.49 25.84 5.68
C TYR A 81 -8.59 24.59 5.68
N ARG A 82 -8.47 23.91 4.53
CA ARG A 82 -7.70 22.66 4.41
C ARG A 82 -6.98 22.60 3.06
N GLU A 83 -5.65 22.65 3.08
CA GLU A 83 -4.78 22.41 1.91
C GLU A 83 -4.20 20.98 1.90
N PHE A 84 -4.09 20.39 3.09
CA PHE A 84 -3.54 19.05 3.30
C PHE A 84 -4.59 18.18 3.98
N THR A 85 -4.85 17.00 3.41
CA THR A 85 -5.78 16.03 3.98
C THR A 85 -5.00 14.83 4.50
N LEU A 86 -5.24 14.46 5.76
CA LEU A 86 -4.81 13.17 6.29
C LEU A 86 -5.55 12.07 5.53
N ALA A 87 -4.80 11.30 4.73
CA ALA A 87 -5.32 10.20 3.92
C ALA A 87 -4.44 8.97 4.16
N ASN A 88 -5.02 7.79 3.97
CA ASN A 88 -4.20 6.59 3.83
C ASN A 88 -3.35 6.71 2.56
N PHE A 89 -2.22 6.03 2.50
CA PHE A 89 -1.37 5.98 1.33
C PHE A 89 -1.41 4.58 0.75
N TYR A 90 -1.51 4.49 -0.58
CA TYR A 90 -1.38 3.23 -1.28
C TYR A 90 -0.67 3.45 -2.61
N ARG A 91 0.36 2.64 -2.88
CA ARG A 91 1.05 2.67 -4.17
C ARG A 91 1.60 1.29 -4.52
N GLN A 92 1.56 0.97 -5.80
CA GLN A 92 2.15 -0.25 -6.34
C GLN A 92 3.15 0.07 -7.44
N PHE A 93 4.22 -0.72 -7.49
CA PHE A 93 5.26 -0.65 -8.50
C PHE A 93 5.56 -2.04 -9.05
N ARG A 94 5.75 -2.14 -10.36
CA ARG A 94 6.34 -3.33 -10.96
C ARG A 94 7.86 -3.22 -10.86
N ILE A 95 8.48 -4.19 -10.20
CA ILE A 95 9.92 -4.25 -10.00
C ILE A 95 10.56 -5.03 -11.14
N PRO A 96 11.67 -4.55 -11.73
CA PRO A 96 12.40 -5.29 -12.76
C PRO A 96 12.94 -6.63 -12.27
N GLU A 97 13.04 -7.62 -13.16
CA GLU A 97 13.57 -8.97 -12.85
C GLU A 97 15.03 -8.96 -12.36
N GLY A 98 15.80 -7.90 -12.68
CA GLY A 98 17.19 -7.75 -12.28
C GLY A 98 17.41 -7.32 -10.81
N ILE A 99 16.36 -7.26 -10.00
CA ILE A 99 16.42 -6.91 -8.57
C ILE A 99 16.41 -8.16 -7.70
N ASP A 100 17.29 -8.18 -6.70
CA ASP A 100 17.34 -9.21 -5.66
C ASP A 100 16.27 -8.91 -4.60
N GLN A 101 15.12 -9.56 -4.73
CA GLN A 101 13.95 -9.33 -3.88
C GLN A 101 14.19 -9.75 -2.42
N GLU A 102 15.10 -10.71 -2.18
CA GLU A 102 15.41 -11.21 -0.83
C GLU A 102 16.25 -10.21 -0.01
N LYS A 103 16.91 -9.27 -0.69
CA LYS A 103 17.79 -8.27 -0.06
C LYS A 103 17.20 -6.86 -0.04
N VAL A 104 15.91 -6.72 -0.32
CA VAL A 104 15.23 -5.42 -0.21
C VAL A 104 15.24 -4.98 1.25
N SER A 105 15.59 -3.73 1.49
CA SER A 105 15.59 -3.14 2.83
C SER A 105 14.81 -1.83 2.87
N ALA A 106 14.28 -1.52 4.04
CA ALA A 106 13.43 -0.35 4.27
C ALA A 106 13.88 0.42 5.51
N CYS A 107 13.95 1.74 5.40
CA CYS A 107 14.14 2.66 6.51
C CYS A 107 13.03 3.69 6.49
N TYR A 108 12.46 4.02 7.64
CA TYR A 108 11.39 5.01 7.73
C TYR A 108 11.76 6.05 8.79
N ALA A 109 11.85 7.31 8.38
CA ALA A 109 12.22 8.41 9.24
C ALA A 109 11.55 9.70 8.77
N HIS A 110 11.09 10.51 9.73
CA HIS A 110 10.55 11.85 9.47
C HIS A 110 9.42 11.92 8.42
N GLY A 111 8.61 10.87 8.30
CA GLY A 111 7.52 10.82 7.32
C GLY A 111 7.93 10.35 5.92
N VAL A 112 9.17 9.92 5.73
CA VAL A 112 9.69 9.44 4.44
C VAL A 112 10.15 7.99 4.56
N LEU A 113 9.64 7.13 3.66
CA LEU A 113 10.07 5.75 3.51
C LEU A 113 11.16 5.66 2.44
N ASN A 114 12.30 5.11 2.84
CA ASN A 114 13.44 4.86 1.99
C ASN A 114 13.54 3.35 1.73
N LEU A 115 13.44 2.94 0.48
CA LEU A 115 13.63 1.55 0.07
C LEU A 115 14.92 1.41 -0.73
N LEU A 116 15.71 0.39 -0.42
CA LEU A 116 16.87 -0.02 -1.20
C LEU A 116 16.59 -1.39 -1.81
N LEU A 117 16.59 -1.45 -3.13
CA LEU A 117 16.33 -2.63 -3.94
C LEU A 117 17.61 -2.98 -4.71
N PRO A 118 18.48 -3.85 -4.16
CA PRO A 118 19.76 -4.18 -4.78
C PRO A 118 19.58 -4.99 -6.07
N ARG A 119 20.51 -4.85 -7.02
CA ARG A 119 20.54 -5.72 -8.20
C ARG A 119 20.90 -7.16 -7.81
N ALA A 120 20.30 -8.11 -8.50
CA ALA A 120 20.74 -9.50 -8.45
C ALA A 120 22.19 -9.60 -8.98
N GLU A 121 23.01 -10.43 -8.33
CA GLU A 121 24.41 -10.64 -8.72
C GLU A 121 24.55 -11.06 -10.20
N MET A 122 23.59 -11.86 -10.70
CA MET A 122 23.56 -12.28 -12.10
C MET A 122 23.24 -11.14 -13.08
N ALA A 123 22.57 -10.09 -12.62
CA ALA A 123 22.17 -8.93 -13.41
C ALA A 123 23.22 -7.80 -13.42
N LYS A 124 24.33 -7.95 -12.69
CA LYS A 124 25.43 -6.97 -12.74
C LYS A 124 26.07 -6.96 -14.13
N PRO A 125 26.36 -5.78 -14.70
CA PRO A 125 27.02 -5.68 -16.00
C PRO A 125 28.34 -6.44 -16.00
N ARG A 126 28.57 -7.27 -17.03
CA ARG A 126 29.86 -7.95 -17.24
C ARG A 126 30.59 -7.24 -18.37
N ARG A 127 31.90 -7.05 -18.20
CA ARG A 127 32.77 -6.58 -19.28
C ARG A 127 32.96 -7.73 -20.28
N ILE A 128 32.68 -7.47 -21.56
CA ILE A 128 32.99 -8.38 -22.66
C ILE A 128 34.34 -7.94 -23.23
N GLU A 129 35.33 -8.83 -23.23
CA GLU A 129 36.60 -8.59 -23.90
C GLU A 129 36.48 -8.94 -25.38
N ILE A 130 37.03 -8.09 -26.24
CA ILE A 130 37.05 -8.32 -27.69
C ILE A 130 38.28 -9.18 -27.99
N ALA A 131 38.05 -10.41 -28.47
CA ALA A 131 39.12 -11.25 -28.99
C ALA A 131 39.53 -10.82 -30.41
N PRO A 132 40.81 -10.97 -30.80
CA PRO A 132 41.24 -10.73 -32.18
C PRO A 132 40.53 -11.70 -33.14
N GLY A 133 40.06 -11.17 -34.28
CA GLY A 133 39.50 -11.98 -35.37
C GLY A 133 40.60 -12.62 -36.20
N GLU A 134 40.31 -13.79 -36.79
CA GLU A 134 41.21 -14.49 -37.73
C GLU A 134 41.40 -13.75 -39.06
#